data_AF-A0A9E3SJH4-F1
#
_entry.id   AF-A0A9E3SJH4-F1
#
_cell.length_a   1.000
_cell.length_b   1.000
_cell.length_c   1.000
_cell.angle_alpha   90.00
_cell.angle_beta   90.00
_cell.angle_gamma   90.00
#
_symmetry.space_group_name_H-M   'P 1'
#
loop_
_entity.id
_entity.type
_entity.pdbx_description
1 polymer ?
#
loop_
_entity_poly.entity_id
_entity_poly.type
_entity_poly.pdbx_seq_one_letter_code
_entity_poly.pdbx_strand_id
1 'polypeptide(L)'
;DLDITYRPDNQRKYSRLVTDERVALPLVTETYYLGQYETKRELPLTEQKIHYLSGPTGLFGILVQQGSSEQLYYVLKDHLGSITGIADASGNILEDLSYDPWGRRRNANDWTDYNVAPTRFDRGYTGHEHLGQFGLINMNGRVYDPFLARFLSTDPQLQSPDYSQNYNRYSYVWNNPLKYTDPSGEFIHLLIGAAIGGVFNWLANGAQFNAAGLGHFGVGLLAGGLARCWSRLWCFGIRCWSF
;
A
#
# COMPACT_ATOMS: atom_id res chain seq x y z
N ASP A 1 -4.03 -13.43 -19.29
CA ASP A 1 -2.75 -13.49 -18.55
C ASP A 1 -2.47 -12.18 -17.81
N LEU A 2 -1.79 -12.21 -16.65
CA LEU A 2 -1.31 -11.02 -15.94
C LEU A 2 0.20 -11.14 -15.71
N ASP A 3 0.97 -10.26 -16.34
CA ASP A 3 2.42 -10.14 -16.16
C ASP A 3 2.76 -8.87 -15.37
N ILE A 4 3.66 -8.98 -14.41
CA ILE A 4 4.07 -7.88 -13.54
C ILE A 4 5.60 -7.85 -13.45
N THR A 5 6.18 -6.67 -13.69
CA THR A 5 7.62 -6.45 -13.56
C THR A 5 7.94 -5.49 -12.43
N TYR A 6 8.85 -5.91 -11.56
CA TYR A 6 9.38 -5.11 -10.45
C TYR A 6 10.77 -4.56 -10.77
N ARG A 7 11.10 -3.41 -10.16
CA ARG A 7 12.44 -2.84 -10.14
C ARG A 7 13.30 -3.53 -9.06
N PRO A 8 14.63 -3.30 -9.07
CA PRO A 8 15.53 -3.80 -8.01
C PRO A 8 15.18 -3.32 -6.59
N ASP A 9 14.37 -2.27 -6.44
CA ASP A 9 13.88 -1.74 -5.16
C ASP A 9 12.58 -2.42 -4.68
N ASN A 10 12.16 -3.50 -5.35
CA ASN A 10 10.88 -4.21 -5.17
C ASN A 10 9.64 -3.32 -5.38
N GLN A 11 9.78 -2.15 -5.99
CA GLN A 11 8.63 -1.37 -6.43
C GLN A 11 8.21 -1.81 -7.83
N ARG A 12 6.90 -1.88 -8.05
CA ARG A 12 6.39 -2.25 -9.37
C ARG A 12 6.73 -1.17 -10.39
N LYS A 13 7.13 -1.59 -11.58
CA LYS A 13 7.44 -0.70 -12.72
C LYS A 13 6.41 -0.80 -13.82
N TYR A 14 5.91 -2.01 -14.05
CA TYR A 14 5.09 -2.32 -15.21
C TYR A 14 4.14 -3.46 -14.89
N SER A 15 2.94 -3.41 -15.44
CA SER A 15 2.00 -4.54 -15.48
C SER A 15 1.33 -4.62 -16.84
N ARG A 16 1.07 -5.84 -17.29
CA ARG A 16 0.36 -6.15 -18.53
C ARG A 16 -0.75 -7.14 -18.24
N LEU A 17 -1.99 -6.73 -18.47
CA LEU A 17 -3.16 -7.58 -18.36
C LEU A 17 -3.71 -7.88 -19.74
N VAL A 18 -3.93 -9.16 -20.03
CA VAL A 18 -4.56 -9.67 -21.25
C VAL A 18 -5.86 -10.36 -20.86
N THR A 19 -6.99 -9.77 -21.26
CA THR A 19 -8.32 -10.21 -20.77
C THR A 19 -8.98 -11.28 -21.65
N ASP A 20 -8.70 -11.30 -22.96
CA ASP A 20 -9.28 -12.30 -23.87
C ASP A 20 -8.29 -12.74 -24.95
N GLU A 21 -7.59 -13.84 -24.68
CA GLU A 21 -6.57 -14.41 -25.57
C GLU A 21 -7.15 -15.18 -26.75
N ARG A 22 -8.48 -15.41 -26.79
CA ARG A 22 -9.14 -16.23 -27.83
C ARG A 22 -9.63 -15.42 -29.02
N VAL A 23 -9.51 -14.10 -28.97
CA VAL A 23 -9.95 -13.17 -30.02
C VAL A 23 -8.74 -12.63 -30.77
N ALA A 24 -8.88 -12.39 -32.08
CA ALA A 24 -7.79 -11.96 -32.96
C ALA A 24 -7.13 -10.62 -32.55
N LEU A 25 -7.80 -9.81 -31.73
CA LEU A 25 -7.30 -8.58 -31.13
C LEU A 25 -7.58 -8.61 -29.61
N PRO A 26 -6.71 -9.23 -28.81
CA PRO A 26 -6.89 -9.27 -27.36
C PRO A 26 -6.83 -7.85 -26.79
N LEU A 27 -7.72 -7.51 -25.85
CA LEU A 27 -7.59 -6.28 -25.09
C LEU A 27 -6.38 -6.42 -24.16
N VAL A 28 -5.35 -5.61 -24.44
CA VAL A 28 -4.13 -5.53 -23.65
C VAL A 28 -4.09 -4.19 -22.94
N THR A 29 -4.05 -4.25 -21.62
CA THR A 29 -3.88 -3.08 -20.75
C THR A 29 -2.47 -3.09 -20.20
N GLU A 30 -1.68 -2.12 -20.59
CA GLU A 30 -0.33 -1.89 -20.09
C GLU A 30 -0.34 -0.71 -19.12
N THR A 31 0.24 -0.89 -17.93
CA THR A 31 0.34 0.19 -16.95
C THR A 31 1.79 0.37 -16.53
N TYR A 32 2.27 1.61 -16.61
CA TYR A 32 3.61 2.01 -16.17
C TYR A 32 3.50 2.80 -14.87
N TYR A 33 4.27 2.39 -13.86
CA TYR A 33 4.24 2.99 -12.52
C TYR A 33 5.51 3.82 -12.27
N LEU A 34 5.31 5.08 -11.91
CA LEU A 34 6.35 6.09 -11.66
C LEU A 34 5.99 6.88 -10.38
N GLY A 35 5.88 6.17 -9.26
CA GLY A 35 5.58 6.78 -7.96
C GLY A 35 4.15 7.33 -7.92
N GLN A 36 4.02 8.67 -7.93
CA GLN A 36 2.72 9.37 -7.95
C GLN A 36 2.16 9.58 -9.37
N TYR A 37 2.77 8.95 -10.36
CA TYR A 37 2.35 9.04 -11.75
C TYR A 37 2.21 7.65 -12.35
N GLU A 38 1.12 7.44 -13.06
CA GLU A 38 0.83 6.20 -13.78
C GLU A 38 0.42 6.50 -15.22
N THR A 39 0.93 5.72 -16.17
CA THR A 39 0.46 5.76 -17.55
C THR A 39 -0.25 4.45 -17.86
N LYS A 40 -1.52 4.50 -18.22
CA LYS A 40 -2.30 3.37 -18.71
C LYS A 40 -2.44 3.44 -20.22
N ARG A 41 -2.14 2.34 -20.90
CA ARG A 41 -2.34 2.17 -22.34
C ARG A 41 -3.27 1.00 -22.58
N GLU A 42 -4.40 1.29 -23.20
CA GLU A 42 -5.31 0.29 -23.75
C GLU A 42 -5.01 0.20 -25.24
N LEU A 43 -4.29 -0.85 -25.63
CA LEU A 43 -3.92 -1.03 -27.02
C LEU A 43 -5.14 -1.45 -27.84
N PRO A 44 -5.31 -0.90 -29.07
CA PRO A 44 -4.41 0.03 -29.76
C PRO A 44 -4.72 1.52 -29.60
N LEU A 45 -5.73 1.92 -28.82
CA LEU A 45 -6.47 3.16 -29.08
C LEU A 45 -6.31 4.27 -28.05
N THR A 46 -5.95 3.98 -26.80
CA THR A 46 -6.04 4.99 -25.74
C THR A 46 -4.84 4.99 -24.82
N GLU A 47 -4.24 6.17 -24.64
CA GLU A 47 -3.29 6.43 -23.56
C GLU A 47 -3.91 7.42 -22.56
N GLN A 48 -3.90 7.02 -21.31
CA GLN A 48 -4.36 7.81 -20.18
C GLN A 48 -3.19 8.01 -19.21
N LYS A 49 -2.98 9.25 -18.80
CA LYS A 49 -1.97 9.62 -17.81
C LYS A 49 -2.67 10.02 -16.53
N ILE A 50 -2.24 9.46 -15.42
CA ILE A 50 -2.87 9.62 -14.10
C ILE A 50 -1.82 10.19 -13.15
N HIS A 51 -2.08 11.38 -12.61
CA HIS A 51 -1.26 12.01 -11.58
C HIS A 51 -1.99 11.98 -10.24
N TYR A 52 -1.37 11.37 -9.24
CA TYR A 52 -1.88 11.29 -7.87
C TYR A 52 -1.37 12.49 -7.07
N LEU A 53 -2.27 13.44 -6.80
CA LEU A 53 -1.95 14.65 -6.04
C LEU A 53 -2.07 14.36 -4.55
N SER A 54 -0.92 14.38 -3.86
CA SER A 54 -0.83 14.10 -2.43
C SER A 54 -0.35 15.32 -1.65
N GLY A 55 -0.97 15.58 -0.50
CA GLY A 55 -0.59 16.62 0.44
C GLY A 55 -0.14 16.04 1.78
N PRO A 56 0.04 16.87 2.82
CA PRO A 56 0.43 16.42 4.16
C PRO A 56 -0.53 15.38 4.76
N THR A 57 -1.80 15.42 4.38
CA THR A 57 -2.87 14.50 4.83
C THR A 57 -3.06 13.31 3.87
N GLY A 58 -2.13 13.10 2.93
CA GLY A 58 -2.15 12.03 1.93
C GLY A 58 -2.82 12.44 0.61
N LEU A 59 -3.22 11.45 -0.20
CA LEU A 59 -3.89 11.65 -1.49
C LEU A 59 -5.16 12.51 -1.34
N PHE A 60 -5.31 13.57 -2.11
CA PHE A 60 -6.52 14.41 -2.08
C PHE A 60 -7.15 14.60 -3.47
N GLY A 61 -6.41 14.32 -4.54
CA GLY A 61 -6.94 14.45 -5.90
C GLY A 61 -6.21 13.58 -6.90
N ILE A 62 -6.88 13.32 -8.02
CA ILE A 62 -6.37 12.54 -9.15
C ILE A 62 -6.59 13.38 -10.40
N LEU A 63 -5.51 13.75 -11.07
CA LEU A 63 -5.56 14.42 -12.36
C LEU A 63 -5.40 13.39 -13.46
N VAL A 64 -6.38 13.32 -14.35
CA VAL A 64 -6.39 12.43 -15.51
C VAL A 64 -6.20 13.25 -16.76
N GLN A 65 -5.18 12.91 -17.54
CA GLN A 65 -4.97 13.49 -18.87
C GLN A 65 -5.20 12.42 -19.94
N GLN A 66 -6.01 12.74 -20.94
CA GLN A 66 -6.29 11.88 -22.08
C GLN A 66 -6.20 12.73 -23.35
N GLY A 67 -5.15 12.53 -24.14
CA GLY A 67 -4.84 13.42 -25.27
C GLY A 67 -4.61 14.87 -24.79
N SER A 68 -5.44 15.80 -25.26
CA SER A 68 -5.43 17.22 -24.86
C SER A 68 -6.42 17.56 -23.74
N SER A 69 -7.25 16.60 -23.30
CA SER A 69 -8.23 16.81 -22.23
C SER A 69 -7.60 16.52 -20.87
N GLU A 70 -7.89 17.38 -19.90
CA GLU A 70 -7.50 17.19 -18.50
C GLU A 70 -8.74 17.24 -17.61
N GLN A 71 -8.84 16.30 -16.68
CA GLN A 71 -9.93 16.22 -15.71
C GLN A 71 -9.36 16.01 -14.31
N LEU A 72 -9.76 16.87 -13.37
CA LEU A 72 -9.40 16.76 -11.96
C LEU A 72 -10.54 16.12 -11.17
N TYR A 73 -10.19 15.08 -10.42
CA TYR A 73 -11.07 14.38 -9.50
C TYR A 73 -10.61 14.62 -8.06
N TYR A 74 -11.55 14.80 -7.15
CA TYR A 74 -11.29 14.96 -5.72
C TYR A 74 -11.56 13.66 -5.00
N VAL A 75 -10.64 13.27 -4.12
CA VAL A 75 -10.68 11.98 -3.43
C VAL A 75 -11.11 12.19 -1.99
N LEU A 76 -12.20 11.51 -1.61
CA LEU A 76 -12.66 11.39 -0.23
C LEU A 76 -12.09 10.11 0.38
N LYS A 77 -11.66 10.18 1.63
CA LYS A 77 -11.00 9.08 2.32
C LYS A 77 -11.51 8.89 3.74
N ASP A 78 -11.32 7.67 4.24
CA ASP A 78 -11.47 7.34 5.66
C ASP A 78 -10.21 7.72 6.48
N HIS A 79 -10.23 7.39 7.78
CA HIS A 79 -9.10 7.63 8.70
C HIS A 79 -7.87 6.76 8.41
N LEU A 80 -8.04 5.63 7.72
CA LEU A 80 -6.97 4.74 7.29
C LEU A 80 -6.35 5.19 5.96
N GLY A 81 -7.01 6.10 5.25
CA GLY A 81 -6.62 6.57 3.92
C GLY A 81 -7.20 5.73 2.77
N SER A 82 -8.17 4.86 3.03
CA SER A 82 -8.94 4.16 2.00
C SER A 82 -9.85 5.16 1.28
N ILE A 83 -9.97 5.01 -0.03
CA ILE A 83 -10.77 5.92 -0.86
C ILE A 83 -12.25 5.56 -0.76
N THR A 84 -13.04 6.38 -0.08
CA THR A 84 -14.48 6.14 0.10
C THR A 84 -15.36 6.83 -0.95
N GLY A 85 -14.82 7.80 -1.68
CA GLY A 85 -15.60 8.45 -2.73
C GLY A 85 -14.75 9.32 -3.63
N ILE A 86 -15.29 9.59 -4.81
CA ILE A 86 -14.65 10.43 -5.84
C ILE A 86 -15.65 11.49 -6.27
N ALA A 87 -15.24 12.75 -6.21
CA ALA A 87 -16.04 13.89 -6.62
C ALA A 87 -15.45 14.60 -7.85
N ASP A 88 -16.32 15.25 -8.63
CA ASP A 88 -15.91 16.13 -9.72
C ASP A 88 -15.50 17.52 -9.21
N ALA A 89 -15.05 18.39 -10.12
CA ALA A 89 -14.69 19.77 -9.80
C ALA A 89 -15.86 20.68 -9.40
N SER A 90 -17.10 20.23 -9.60
CA SER A 90 -18.31 20.94 -9.16
C SER A 90 -18.77 20.47 -7.77
N GLY A 91 -18.11 19.48 -7.17
CA GLY A 91 -18.46 18.90 -5.87
C GLY A 91 -19.53 17.79 -5.94
N ASN A 92 -19.90 17.32 -7.13
CA ASN A 92 -20.81 16.19 -7.26
C ASN A 92 -20.06 14.88 -7.02
N ILE A 93 -20.65 13.98 -6.23
CA ILE A 93 -20.11 12.63 -6.02
C ILE A 93 -20.34 11.80 -7.28
N LEU A 94 -19.25 11.41 -7.94
CA LEU A 94 -19.25 10.58 -9.15
C LEU A 94 -19.16 9.09 -8.85
N GLU A 95 -18.61 8.74 -7.69
CA GLU A 95 -18.44 7.37 -7.25
C GLU A 95 -18.43 7.32 -5.72
N ASP A 96 -19.12 6.33 -5.17
CA ASP A 96 -19.13 5.99 -3.75
C ASP A 96 -18.58 4.56 -3.59
N LEU A 97 -17.64 4.40 -2.67
CA LEU A 97 -16.85 3.20 -2.45
C LEU A 97 -16.97 2.77 -1.00
N SER A 98 -17.27 1.49 -0.82
CA SER A 98 -17.41 0.91 0.50
C SER A 98 -16.58 -0.36 0.61
N TYR A 99 -15.92 -0.53 1.75
CA TYR A 99 -15.09 -1.68 2.06
C TYR A 99 -15.53 -2.34 3.35
N ASP A 100 -15.31 -3.65 3.47
CA ASP A 100 -15.32 -4.33 4.75
C ASP A 100 -14.04 -3.98 5.56
N PRO A 101 -13.95 -4.38 6.84
CA PRO A 101 -12.77 -4.12 7.66
C PRO A 101 -11.48 -4.73 7.12
N TRP A 102 -11.56 -5.71 6.21
CA TRP A 102 -10.42 -6.41 5.64
C TRP A 102 -10.05 -5.91 4.24
N GLY A 103 -10.75 -4.89 3.73
CA GLY A 103 -10.50 -4.26 2.44
C GLY A 103 -11.26 -4.84 1.25
N ARG A 104 -12.14 -5.82 1.47
CA ARG A 104 -13.04 -6.33 0.42
C ARG A 104 -14.04 -5.26 0.04
N ARG A 105 -14.19 -5.01 -1.26
CA ARG A 105 -15.20 -4.07 -1.77
C ARG A 105 -16.61 -4.63 -1.57
N ARG A 106 -17.51 -3.76 -1.17
CA ARG A 106 -18.95 -4.01 -1.03
C ARG A 106 -19.73 -2.91 -1.74
N ASN A 107 -21.00 -3.18 -2.03
CA ASN A 107 -21.88 -2.19 -2.64
C ASN A 107 -22.09 -1.02 -1.65
N ALA A 108 -21.87 0.21 -2.11
CA ALA A 108 -21.97 1.40 -1.25
C ALA A 108 -23.41 1.68 -0.78
N ASN A 109 -24.41 1.27 -1.56
CA ASN A 109 -25.83 1.57 -1.28
C ASN A 109 -26.45 0.65 -0.22
N ASP A 110 -26.13 -0.65 -0.28
CA ASP A 110 -26.77 -1.68 0.55
C ASP A 110 -25.80 -2.49 1.42
N TRP A 111 -24.49 -2.23 1.27
CA TRP A 111 -23.39 -2.88 1.97
C TRP A 111 -23.31 -4.40 1.78
N THR A 112 -23.92 -4.90 0.70
CA THR A 112 -23.84 -6.30 0.32
C THR A 112 -22.54 -6.60 -0.42
N ASP A 113 -22.11 -7.86 -0.35
CA ASP A 113 -20.95 -8.38 -1.07
C ASP A 113 -21.21 -8.62 -2.57
N TYR A 114 -22.44 -8.39 -3.02
CA TYR A 114 -22.90 -8.68 -4.38
C TYR A 114 -23.12 -7.39 -5.16
N ASN A 115 -23.10 -7.47 -6.50
CA ASN A 115 -23.34 -6.33 -7.41
C ASN A 115 -22.42 -5.13 -7.13
N VAL A 116 -21.16 -5.40 -6.78
CA VAL A 116 -20.16 -4.35 -6.56
C VAL A 116 -19.78 -3.70 -7.89
N ALA A 117 -20.01 -2.39 -8.00
CA ALA A 117 -19.70 -1.63 -9.21
C ALA A 117 -18.19 -1.60 -9.50
N PRO A 118 -17.76 -1.61 -10.78
CA PRO A 118 -16.37 -1.35 -11.13
C PRO A 118 -15.97 0.07 -10.69
N THR A 119 -14.69 0.24 -10.36
CA THR A 119 -14.14 1.54 -9.94
C THR A 119 -13.50 2.28 -11.10
N ARG A 120 -13.54 3.62 -11.09
CA ARG A 120 -12.85 4.45 -12.10
C ARG A 120 -11.34 4.37 -11.98
N PHE A 121 -10.84 4.15 -10.76
CA PHE A 121 -9.42 4.04 -10.48
C PHE A 121 -9.12 2.75 -9.74
N ASP A 122 -7.98 2.13 -10.05
CA ASP A 122 -7.63 0.85 -9.45
C ASP A 122 -7.23 1.00 -7.98
N ARG A 123 -6.95 2.21 -7.50
CA ARG A 123 -6.61 2.45 -6.09
C ARG A 123 -7.86 2.54 -5.22
N GLY A 124 -7.80 1.95 -4.02
CA GLY A 124 -8.93 1.88 -3.10
C GLY A 124 -8.53 1.78 -1.64
N TYR A 125 -8.70 0.58 -1.08
CA TYR A 125 -8.38 0.26 0.32
C TYR A 125 -6.95 0.66 0.70
N THR A 126 -6.82 1.46 1.78
CA THR A 126 -5.57 2.06 2.27
C THR A 126 -4.69 2.73 1.19
N GLY A 127 -5.27 3.14 0.05
CA GLY A 127 -4.55 3.72 -1.08
C GLY A 127 -3.77 2.72 -1.96
N HIS A 128 -3.92 1.42 -1.71
CA HIS A 128 -3.33 0.35 -2.51
C HIS A 128 -4.15 0.05 -3.75
N GLU A 129 -3.52 -0.57 -4.74
CA GLU A 129 -4.17 -0.95 -5.98
C GLU A 129 -4.94 -2.28 -5.83
N HIS A 130 -6.14 -2.31 -6.38
CA HIS A 130 -7.05 -3.44 -6.44
C HIS A 130 -6.93 -4.10 -7.81
N LEU A 131 -6.61 -5.39 -7.82
CA LEU A 131 -6.65 -6.24 -8.99
C LEU A 131 -8.06 -6.84 -9.09
N GLY A 132 -9.01 -6.03 -9.57
CA GLY A 132 -10.44 -6.36 -9.56
C GLY A 132 -10.80 -7.69 -10.24
N GLN A 133 -10.05 -8.08 -11.28
CA GLN A 133 -10.26 -9.35 -12.00
C GLN A 133 -9.93 -10.59 -11.16
N PHE A 134 -9.05 -10.44 -10.16
CA PHE A 134 -8.60 -11.52 -9.29
C PHE A 134 -9.16 -11.39 -7.87
N GLY A 135 -9.79 -10.26 -7.54
CA GLY A 135 -10.27 -9.98 -6.18
C GLY A 135 -9.13 -9.75 -5.17
N LEU A 136 -7.94 -9.43 -5.65
CA LEU A 136 -6.73 -9.26 -4.83
C LEU A 136 -6.35 -7.79 -4.69
N ILE A 137 -5.60 -7.46 -3.64
CA ILE A 137 -5.05 -6.13 -3.41
C ILE A 137 -3.53 -6.22 -3.49
N ASN A 138 -2.93 -5.40 -4.35
CA ASN A 138 -1.50 -5.30 -4.45
C ASN A 138 -0.97 -4.24 -3.47
N MET A 139 -0.27 -4.68 -2.43
CA MET A 139 0.35 -3.80 -1.43
C MET A 139 1.83 -3.53 -1.73
N ASN A 140 2.23 -3.63 -3.00
CA ASN A 140 3.58 -3.52 -3.55
C ASN A 140 4.54 -4.63 -3.14
N GLY A 141 4.82 -4.77 -1.83
CA GLY A 141 5.73 -5.80 -1.33
C GLY A 141 5.13 -7.20 -1.37
N ARG A 142 3.81 -7.30 -1.17
CA ARG A 142 3.06 -8.55 -1.13
C ARG A 142 1.66 -8.37 -1.72
N VAL A 143 1.12 -9.46 -2.26
CA VAL A 143 -0.26 -9.53 -2.71
C VAL A 143 -1.13 -10.03 -1.57
N TYR A 144 -2.18 -9.28 -1.27
CA TYR A 144 -3.12 -9.53 -0.18
C TYR A 144 -4.45 -10.02 -0.73
N ASP A 145 -5.00 -11.04 -0.09
CA ASP A 145 -6.33 -11.56 -0.33
C ASP A 145 -7.30 -11.01 0.75
N PRO A 146 -8.20 -10.08 0.39
CA PRO A 146 -9.19 -9.53 1.31
C PRO A 146 -10.28 -10.54 1.71
N PHE A 147 -10.53 -11.58 0.91
CA PHE A 147 -11.53 -12.59 1.24
C PHE A 147 -11.02 -13.52 2.36
N LEU A 148 -9.77 -13.95 2.27
CA LEU A 148 -9.12 -14.75 3.32
C LEU A 148 -8.53 -13.91 4.46
N ALA A 149 -8.48 -12.59 4.30
CA ALA A 149 -7.84 -11.65 5.22
C ALA A 149 -6.33 -11.92 5.43
N ARG A 150 -5.63 -12.37 4.40
CA ARG A 150 -4.24 -12.84 4.49
C ARG A 150 -3.42 -12.53 3.26
N PHE A 151 -2.09 -12.45 3.43
CA PHE A 151 -1.17 -12.37 2.29
C PHE A 151 -1.05 -13.73 1.59
N LEU A 152 -0.79 -13.70 0.28
CA LEU A 152 -0.56 -14.91 -0.52
C LEU A 152 0.88 -15.43 -0.41
N SER A 153 1.83 -14.56 -0.04
CA SER A 153 3.22 -14.90 0.20
C SER A 153 3.57 -14.74 1.68
N THR A 154 4.52 -15.57 2.15
CA THR A 154 5.06 -15.41 3.50
C THR A 154 5.88 -14.14 3.62
N ASP A 155 5.75 -13.43 4.73
CA ASP A 155 6.71 -12.42 5.14
C ASP A 155 8.13 -13.02 5.20
N PRO A 156 9.11 -12.51 4.44
CA PRO A 156 10.50 -12.97 4.54
C PRO A 156 11.13 -12.62 5.89
N GLN A 157 10.57 -11.66 6.63
CA GLN A 157 11.06 -11.23 7.93
C GLN A 157 10.08 -11.60 9.05
N LEU A 158 10.57 -12.24 10.11
CA LEU A 158 9.76 -12.51 11.30
C LEU A 158 9.67 -11.21 12.12
N GLN A 159 8.49 -10.59 12.16
CA GLN A 159 8.31 -9.24 12.71
C GLN A 159 8.56 -9.19 14.23
N SER A 160 8.38 -10.30 14.96
CA SER A 160 8.72 -10.44 16.39
C SER A 160 8.84 -11.93 16.76
N PRO A 161 10.05 -12.44 17.05
CA PRO A 161 10.24 -13.83 17.51
C PRO A 161 9.54 -14.12 18.84
N ASP A 162 9.34 -13.11 19.67
CA ASP A 162 8.88 -13.25 21.06
C ASP A 162 7.35 -13.25 21.19
N TYR A 163 6.62 -13.00 20.09
CA TYR A 163 5.16 -12.98 20.08
C TYR A 163 4.62 -14.16 19.27
N SER A 164 3.90 -15.07 19.94
CA SER A 164 3.42 -16.33 19.34
C SER A 164 2.51 -16.13 18.12
N GLN A 165 1.76 -15.03 18.06
CA GLN A 165 0.91 -14.70 16.89
C GLN A 165 1.73 -14.28 15.65
N ASN A 166 2.99 -13.87 15.84
CA ASN A 166 3.86 -13.40 14.77
C ASN A 166 4.44 -14.54 13.92
N TYR A 167 4.40 -15.78 14.44
CA TYR A 167 4.74 -16.96 13.63
C TYR A 167 3.76 -17.16 12.46
N ASN A 168 2.59 -16.51 12.48
CA ASN A 168 1.72 -16.42 11.32
C ASN A 168 2.20 -15.34 10.34
N ARG A 169 3.15 -15.73 9.48
CA ARG A 169 3.76 -14.88 8.43
C ARG A 169 2.83 -14.44 7.31
N TYR A 170 1.57 -14.88 7.34
CA TYR A 170 0.53 -14.49 6.38
C TYR A 170 -0.49 -13.53 6.97
N SER A 171 -0.43 -13.26 8.28
CA SER A 171 -1.41 -12.40 8.95
C SER A 171 -1.27 -10.94 8.50
N TYR A 172 -2.42 -10.29 8.30
CA TYR A 172 -2.47 -8.85 8.04
C TYR A 172 -2.63 -8.10 9.36
N VAL A 173 -1.68 -7.22 9.68
CA VAL A 173 -1.82 -6.22 10.75
C VAL A 173 -2.21 -6.83 12.12
N TRP A 174 -1.62 -7.97 12.47
CA TRP A 174 -1.94 -8.71 13.72
C TRP A 174 -3.44 -9.00 13.91
N ASN A 175 -4.18 -9.14 12.80
CA ASN A 175 -5.62 -9.32 12.77
C ASN A 175 -6.44 -8.12 13.31
N ASN A 176 -5.89 -6.91 13.30
CA ASN A 176 -6.60 -5.68 13.71
C ASN A 176 -6.54 -4.58 12.64
N PRO A 177 -7.24 -4.76 11.51
CA PRO A 177 -7.17 -3.86 10.35
C PRO A 177 -7.91 -2.52 10.56
N LEU A 178 -8.76 -2.39 11.59
CA LEU A 178 -9.46 -1.15 11.91
C LEU A 178 -8.53 -0.06 12.46
N LYS A 179 -7.44 -0.48 13.11
CA LYS A 179 -6.53 0.42 13.83
C LYS A 179 -5.23 0.68 13.09
N TYR A 180 -4.66 -0.33 12.43
CA TYR A 180 -3.41 -0.13 11.72
C TYR A 180 -3.55 -0.44 10.24
N THR A 181 -2.70 0.21 9.47
CA THR A 181 -2.57 0.02 8.04
C THR A 181 -1.15 -0.45 7.75
N ASP A 182 -0.96 -1.06 6.58
CA ASP A 182 0.35 -1.42 6.08
C ASP A 182 0.67 -0.67 4.76
N PRO A 183 1.16 0.59 4.83
CA PRO A 183 1.53 1.39 3.66
C PRO A 183 2.59 0.78 2.73
N SER A 184 3.45 -0.12 3.21
CA SER A 184 4.53 -0.72 2.40
C SER A 184 4.36 -2.22 2.14
N GLY A 185 3.33 -2.85 2.71
CA GLY A 185 3.23 -4.30 2.83
C GLY A 185 4.24 -4.92 3.80
N GLU A 186 4.89 -4.09 4.64
CA GLU A 186 5.99 -4.43 5.57
C GLU A 186 5.97 -3.53 6.84
N PHE A 187 4.91 -2.76 7.08
CA PHE A 187 4.96 -1.52 7.86
C PHE A 187 5.29 -1.64 9.36
N ILE A 188 5.10 -2.80 9.98
CA ILE A 188 5.28 -2.92 11.43
C ILE A 188 6.76 -2.76 11.85
N HIS A 189 7.71 -2.84 10.90
CA HIS A 189 9.15 -2.73 11.18
C HIS A 189 9.59 -1.35 11.74
N LEU A 190 8.88 -0.25 11.45
CA LEU A 190 9.26 1.10 11.89
C LEU A 190 8.82 1.39 13.34
N LEU A 191 7.60 0.97 13.69
CA LEU A 191 7.09 1.10 15.06
C LEU A 191 7.77 0.13 16.02
N ILE A 192 8.12 -1.08 15.56
CA ILE A 192 8.86 -2.06 16.36
C ILE A 192 10.32 -1.63 16.54
N GLY A 193 10.99 -1.15 15.49
CA GLY A 193 12.37 -0.67 15.60
C GLY A 193 12.50 0.48 16.60
N ALA A 194 11.55 1.41 16.56
CA ALA A 194 11.44 2.47 17.57
C ALA A 194 11.19 1.87 18.96
N ALA A 195 10.15 1.04 19.14
CA ALA A 195 9.81 0.47 20.45
C ALA A 195 10.96 -0.35 21.08
N ILE A 196 11.64 -1.19 20.29
CA ILE A 196 12.82 -1.94 20.74
C ILE A 196 13.96 -1.00 21.12
N GLY A 197 14.26 -0.01 20.29
CA GLY A 197 15.29 0.99 20.60
C GLY A 197 14.98 1.76 21.88
N GLY A 198 13.70 2.12 22.08
CA GLY A 198 13.20 2.78 23.29
C GLY A 198 13.37 1.91 24.53
N VAL A 199 12.89 0.67 24.50
CA VAL A 199 12.99 -0.26 25.63
C VAL A 199 14.45 -0.59 25.94
N PHE A 200 15.28 -0.84 24.93
CA PHE A 200 16.70 -1.18 25.12
C PHE A 200 17.49 0.00 25.72
N ASN A 201 17.26 1.22 25.24
CA ASN A 201 17.91 2.42 25.78
C ASN A 201 17.44 2.71 27.22
N TRP A 202 16.14 2.53 27.50
CA TRP A 202 15.61 2.67 28.85
C TRP A 202 16.18 1.64 29.83
N LEU A 203 16.29 0.37 29.43
CA LEU A 203 16.92 -0.68 30.24
C LEU A 203 18.42 -0.43 30.45
N ALA A 204 19.13 -0.02 29.40
CA ALA A 204 20.57 0.29 29.47
C ALA A 204 20.88 1.47 30.42
N ASN A 205 19.91 2.36 30.64
CA ASN A 205 20.00 3.48 31.60
C ASN A 205 19.35 3.17 32.95
N GLY A 206 19.19 1.88 33.29
CA GLY A 206 18.79 1.43 34.63
C GLY A 206 17.28 1.37 34.87
N ALA A 207 16.46 1.31 33.82
CA ALA A 207 15.01 1.09 33.89
C ALA A 207 14.29 2.05 34.86
N GLN A 208 14.68 3.32 34.85
CA GLN A 208 14.16 4.31 35.78
C GLN A 208 12.71 4.69 35.43
N PHE A 209 11.80 4.67 36.39
CA PHE A 209 10.40 5.09 36.21
C PHE A 209 10.19 6.57 36.60
N ASN A 210 11.12 7.43 36.17
CA ASN A 210 11.10 8.88 36.41
C ASN A 210 11.16 9.64 35.07
N ALA A 211 11.14 10.96 35.11
CA ALA A 211 11.20 11.80 33.91
C ALA A 211 12.47 11.57 33.06
N ALA A 212 13.59 11.23 33.70
CA ALA A 212 14.83 10.90 33.00
C ALA A 212 14.72 9.57 32.23
N GLY A 213 14.11 8.55 32.84
CA GLY A 213 13.83 7.27 32.17
C GLY A 213 12.89 7.40 30.97
N LEU A 214 11.87 8.26 31.05
CA LEU A 214 11.03 8.58 29.90
C LEU A 214 11.84 9.28 28.79
N GLY A 215 12.80 10.13 29.17
CA GLY A 215 13.75 10.75 28.24
C GLY A 215 14.63 9.71 27.51
N HIS A 216 15.19 8.74 28.23
CA HIS A 216 15.99 7.65 27.65
C HIS A 216 15.17 6.76 26.70
N PHE A 217 13.93 6.45 27.07
CA PHE A 217 12.99 5.77 26.19
C PHE A 217 12.75 6.58 24.91
N GLY A 218 12.47 7.88 25.02
CA GLY A 218 12.27 8.76 23.86
C GLY A 218 13.47 8.85 22.91
N VAL A 219 14.70 8.94 23.45
CA VAL A 219 15.93 8.92 22.65
C VAL A 219 16.13 7.57 21.97
N GLY A 220 15.82 6.48 22.67
CA GLY A 220 15.85 5.12 22.12
C GLY A 220 14.83 4.91 20.99
N LEU A 221 13.63 5.47 21.10
CA LEU A 221 12.62 5.42 20.03
C LEU A 221 13.15 6.05 18.73
N LEU A 222 13.77 7.23 18.84
CA LEU A 222 14.32 7.95 17.69
C LEU A 222 15.52 7.21 17.09
N ALA A 223 16.44 6.72 17.94
CA ALA A 223 17.61 5.97 17.49
C ALA A 223 17.23 4.62 16.83
N GLY A 224 16.27 3.88 17.40
CA GLY A 224 15.79 2.62 16.86
C GLY A 224 15.03 2.77 15.54
N GLY A 225 14.24 3.83 15.40
CA GLY A 225 13.59 4.20 14.13
C GLY A 225 14.59 4.62 13.05
N LEU A 226 15.62 5.40 13.41
CA LEU A 226 16.65 5.87 12.48
C LEU A 226 17.65 4.79 12.07
N ALA A 227 18.05 3.89 12.98
CA ALA A 227 19.00 2.82 12.67
C ALA A 227 18.50 1.87 11.57
N ARG A 228 17.19 1.58 11.54
CA ARG A 228 16.58 0.80 10.45
C ARG A 228 16.33 1.61 9.18
N CYS A 229 16.23 2.94 9.27
CA CYS A 229 16.29 3.81 8.09
C CYS A 229 17.72 3.83 7.49
N TRP A 230 18.76 3.70 8.32
CA TRP A 230 20.17 3.76 7.92
C TRP A 230 20.69 2.44 7.31
N SER A 231 20.12 1.28 7.68
CA SER A 231 20.43 0.00 7.02
C SER A 231 20.01 -0.04 5.54
N ARG A 232 19.18 0.91 5.08
CA ARG A 232 18.80 1.08 3.68
C ARG A 232 19.74 2.02 2.89
N LEU A 233 20.58 2.80 3.57
CA LEU A 233 21.58 3.68 2.94
C LEU A 233 22.92 2.98 2.70
N TRP A 234 23.26 1.95 3.47
CA TRP A 234 24.55 1.24 3.36
C TRP A 234 24.63 0.15 2.28
N CYS A 235 23.55 -0.17 1.56
CA CYS A 235 23.65 -1.04 0.37
C CYS A 235 24.09 -0.30 -0.91
N PHE A 236 24.28 1.03 -0.86
CA PHE A 236 24.90 1.79 -1.95
C PHE A 236 26.34 2.17 -1.58
N GLY A 237 27.26 1.23 -1.80
CA GLY A 237 28.68 1.54 -1.93
C GLY A 237 29.57 0.81 -0.93
N ILE A 238 30.07 -0.37 -1.34
CA ILE A 238 31.50 -0.75 -1.41
C ILE A 238 31.54 -2.25 -1.80
N ARG A 239 32.28 -2.56 -2.87
CA ARG A 239 32.61 -3.92 -3.33
C ARG A 239 33.52 -4.64 -2.31
N CYS A 240 33.60 -5.97 -2.46
CA CYS A 240 34.59 -6.91 -1.92
C CYS A 240 34.42 -7.26 -0.42
N TRP A 241 34.49 -8.51 0.06
CA TRP A 241 35.15 -9.74 -0.45
C TRP A 241 34.54 -11.01 0.18
N SER A 242 34.89 -12.13 -0.44
CA SER A 242 34.73 -13.55 -0.04
C SER A 242 35.05 -13.87 1.42
N PHE A 243 34.20 -14.68 2.07
CA PHE A 243 34.46 -16.09 2.43
C PHE A 243 33.14 -16.78 2.80
#